data_AF-A0A3P7DCY5-F1
#
_entry.id   AF-A0A3P7DCY5-F1
#
_cell.length_a   1.000
_cell.length_b   1.000
_cell.length_c   1.000
_cell.angle_alpha   90.00
_cell.angle_beta   90.00
_cell.angle_gamma   90.00
#
_symmetry.space_group_name_H-M   'P 1'
#
loop_
_entity.id
_entity.type
_entity.pdbx_description
1 polymer ?
#
loop_
_entity_poly.entity_id
_entity_poly.type
_entity_poly.pdbx_seq_one_letter_code
_entity_poly.pdbx_strand_id
1 'polypeptide(L)'
;MLISDYTLILIQRLPLLFLIYNSHCNFYTAAIPQRTNEPWSVILCKFADTARYEPQRREWYQNWMTGSGTDTIAKYFMNVSNGIYTITDTKVFGWVTLPWTVKQVRLMALADKALWNNDNFNSSFFIKAKQLCVKLATQKTKLNKKKITILNTEHGAMYGNEDGVLITPRLSFNSVLTHEMVHSFHIGHSYSDRKITIFPFAHMGEYGDRYDLMSTSNAWMYKSQYGLSGPGLNGPHLDYLGWLPSNRILYFGRDGRSSSIIRLSSLSISHAQSNDWLLVMLPFDKNDPANVFTLEFRTPKNYDSGIKQEAVVIHKIDRKGTTYYSTIITHSKDYDEMMVGTEWVHFLEQDSPKVYPVIKVRVERIDKQRQVAVLQINSTFSPVKPNKISCKSTKTQRHLKDEMNSSHIQNKIDTEGETIRILPPEQNRFFKDLATFGMNACNNGYVWRMIDPYDYACVTKNRQQEIRYQRKVGNPSGICHKPLMLRKAFPSDTACVTRREFTIIQKENAEWHKNMKYHSFFNGEETVVS
;
A
#
# COMPACT_ATOMS: atom_id res chain seq x y z
N MET A 1 -31.45 74.75 -17.81
CA MET A 1 -31.69 73.53 -18.63
C MET A 1 -30.61 72.53 -18.23
N LEU A 2 -30.96 71.55 -17.39
CA LEU A 2 -30.01 70.60 -16.81
C LEU A 2 -29.69 69.51 -17.82
N ILE A 3 -28.53 69.62 -18.47
CA ILE A 3 -27.92 68.57 -19.28
C ILE A 3 -26.50 68.39 -18.72
N SER A 4 -26.28 67.35 -17.92
CA SER A 4 -24.98 66.70 -17.77
C SER A 4 -25.15 65.41 -16.95
N ASP A 5 -24.29 64.43 -17.23
CA ASP A 5 -23.94 63.28 -16.36
C ASP A 5 -24.55 61.92 -16.69
N TYR A 6 -24.69 61.58 -17.98
CA TYR A 6 -24.87 60.17 -18.41
C TYR A 6 -23.74 59.61 -19.29
N THR A 7 -22.60 60.28 -19.41
CA THR A 7 -21.46 59.82 -20.24
C THR A 7 -20.24 59.31 -19.46
N LEU A 8 -20.30 59.14 -18.13
CA LEU A 8 -19.16 58.63 -17.36
C LEU A 8 -19.31 57.23 -16.73
N ILE A 9 -20.43 56.53 -16.90
CA ILE A 9 -20.64 55.21 -16.25
C ILE A 9 -20.24 54.01 -17.14
N LEU A 10 -19.89 54.22 -18.41
CA LEU A 10 -19.56 53.11 -19.33
C LEU A 10 -18.08 52.69 -19.41
N ILE A 11 -17.15 53.34 -18.68
CA ILE A 11 -15.71 53.01 -18.78
C ILE A 11 -15.17 52.21 -17.57
N GLN A 12 -15.95 51.96 -16.52
CA GLN A 12 -15.48 51.20 -15.36
C GLN A 12 -15.80 49.69 -15.34
N ARG A 13 -16.21 49.08 -16.47
CA ARG A 13 -16.43 47.61 -16.56
C ARG A 13 -15.34 46.78 -17.23
N LEU A 14 -14.18 47.37 -17.55
CA LEU A 14 -12.96 46.63 -17.91
C LEU A 14 -11.78 47.29 -17.18
N PRO A 15 -11.36 46.81 -15.99
CA PRO A 15 -10.53 45.62 -15.95
C PRO A 15 -10.71 44.81 -14.65
N LEU A 16 -11.61 43.81 -14.65
CA LEU A 16 -11.58 42.75 -13.63
C LEU A 16 -11.09 41.40 -14.19
N LEU A 17 -10.54 41.39 -15.40
CA LEU A 17 -10.14 40.17 -16.13
C LEU A 17 -8.63 39.89 -16.18
N PHE A 18 -7.77 40.69 -15.53
CA PHE A 18 -6.31 40.48 -15.55
C PHE A 18 -5.66 40.33 -14.18
N LEU A 19 -6.41 39.87 -13.18
CA LEU A 19 -5.84 39.24 -12.00
C LEU A 19 -6.15 37.75 -12.03
N ILE A 20 -5.63 37.07 -13.06
CA ILE A 20 -5.17 35.69 -12.88
C ILE A 20 -3.98 35.80 -11.93
N TYR A 21 -4.29 36.01 -10.65
CA TYR A 21 -3.39 35.68 -9.57
C TYR A 21 -2.90 34.27 -9.90
N ASN A 22 -1.59 34.10 -9.98
CA ASN A 22 -0.94 32.81 -9.89
C ASN A 22 -1.34 32.22 -8.54
N SER A 23 -2.57 31.71 -8.47
CA SER A 23 -2.98 30.73 -7.51
C SER A 23 -1.92 29.68 -7.67
N HIS A 24 -1.06 29.59 -6.67
CA HIS A 24 -0.29 28.39 -6.43
C HIS A 24 -1.35 27.32 -6.14
N CYS A 25 -2.04 26.86 -7.19
CA CYS A 25 -2.76 25.62 -7.16
C CYS A 25 -1.68 24.60 -6.90
N ASN A 26 -1.55 24.23 -5.63
CA ASN A 26 -0.90 23.00 -5.24
C ASN A 26 -1.74 21.88 -5.87
N PHE A 27 -1.47 21.59 -7.15
CA PHE A 27 -1.88 20.37 -7.79
C PHE A 27 -1.04 19.25 -7.18
N TYR A 28 -1.46 18.77 -6.02
CA TYR A 28 -1.14 17.43 -5.58
C TYR A 28 -2.48 16.71 -5.55
N THR A 29 -2.80 16.00 -6.63
CA THR A 29 -3.86 15.00 -6.58
C THR A 29 -3.39 13.88 -5.65
N ALA A 30 -4.29 13.36 -4.81
CA ALA A 30 -4.03 12.16 -4.05
C ALA A 30 -3.93 11.00 -5.06
N ALA A 31 -2.71 10.63 -5.43
CA ALA A 31 -2.44 9.43 -6.21
C ALA A 31 -2.14 8.28 -5.27
N ILE A 32 -2.51 7.03 -5.61
CA ILE A 32 -1.62 5.91 -5.31
C ILE A 32 -0.63 5.88 -6.49
N PRO A 33 0.68 5.94 -6.24
CA PRO A 33 1.33 5.89 -4.93
C PRO A 33 1.06 7.14 -4.10
N GLN A 34 0.72 6.97 -2.82
CA GLN A 34 0.39 8.08 -1.89
C GLN A 34 1.64 8.90 -1.64
N ARG A 35 1.91 9.84 -2.56
CA ARG A 35 3.15 10.61 -2.64
C ARG A 35 2.86 12.10 -2.62
N THR A 36 2.67 12.64 -1.42
CA THR A 36 2.35 14.05 -1.23
C THR A 36 2.58 14.48 0.21
N ASN A 37 2.50 15.78 0.44
CA ASN A 37 2.17 16.30 1.76
C ASN A 37 0.65 16.46 1.91
N GLU A 38 0.04 15.77 2.86
CA GLU A 38 -1.38 15.86 3.17
C GLU A 38 -1.58 16.38 4.61
N PRO A 39 -1.68 17.70 4.83
CA PRO A 39 -1.90 18.24 6.17
C PRO A 39 -3.28 17.86 6.72
N TRP A 40 -3.34 17.45 7.98
CA TRP A 40 -4.58 17.11 8.69
C TRP A 40 -5.07 18.27 9.55
N SER A 41 -6.36 18.27 9.87
CA SER A 41 -6.96 19.16 10.87
C SER A 41 -7.36 18.37 12.09
N VAL A 42 -6.71 18.63 13.22
CA VAL A 42 -6.98 17.92 14.48
C VAL A 42 -7.88 18.81 15.34
N ILE A 43 -9.08 18.34 15.62
CA ILE A 43 -10.14 19.08 16.32
C ILE A 43 -10.30 18.44 17.69
N LEU A 44 -9.91 19.18 18.73
CA LEU A 44 -10.17 18.77 20.10
C LEU A 44 -11.60 19.18 20.47
N CYS A 45 -12.41 18.24 20.92
CA CYS A 45 -13.84 18.45 21.09
C CYS A 45 -14.36 17.89 22.41
N LYS A 46 -15.17 18.67 23.13
CA LYS A 46 -15.70 18.31 24.44
C LYS A 46 -17.20 18.55 24.55
N PHE A 47 -17.89 17.77 25.35
CA PHE A 47 -19.34 17.88 25.53
C PHE A 47 -19.69 18.89 26.63
N ALA A 48 -20.92 19.42 26.63
CA ALA A 48 -21.37 20.42 27.59
C ALA A 48 -21.26 19.95 29.05
N ASP A 49 -21.61 18.69 29.31
CA ASP A 49 -21.57 18.03 30.62
C ASP A 49 -20.16 17.63 31.07
N THR A 50 -19.20 17.56 30.14
CA THR A 50 -17.80 17.22 30.42
C THR A 50 -16.83 18.36 30.11
N ALA A 51 -17.34 19.59 29.92
CA ALA A 51 -16.58 20.72 29.39
C ALA A 51 -15.36 21.14 30.25
N ARG A 52 -15.31 20.71 31.52
CA ARG A 52 -14.19 20.96 32.44
C ARG A 52 -13.04 19.96 32.30
N TYR A 53 -13.26 18.82 31.64
CA TYR A 53 -12.25 17.79 31.47
C TYR A 53 -11.58 17.94 30.10
N GLU A 54 -10.29 18.23 30.11
CA GLU A 54 -9.41 18.30 28.94
C GLU A 54 -8.19 17.39 29.22
N PRO A 55 -8.13 16.18 28.66
CA PRO A 55 -7.08 15.21 28.97
C PRO A 55 -5.65 15.73 28.80
N GLN A 56 -5.44 16.55 27.77
CA GLN A 56 -4.17 17.20 27.46
C GLN A 56 -4.41 18.60 26.87
N ARG A 57 -3.39 19.46 26.95
CA ARG A 57 -3.43 20.79 26.33
C ARG A 57 -3.26 20.69 24.82
N ARG A 58 -3.75 21.69 24.08
CA ARG A 58 -3.61 21.79 22.62
C ARG A 58 -2.17 21.63 22.16
N GLU A 59 -1.23 22.22 22.89
CA GLU A 59 0.21 22.19 22.59
C GLU A 59 0.78 20.76 22.69
N TRP A 60 0.28 19.95 23.62
CA TRP A 60 0.68 18.54 23.73
C TRP A 60 0.27 17.77 22.47
N TYR A 61 -0.97 17.94 22.01
CA TYR A 61 -1.44 17.33 20.77
C TYR A 61 -0.67 17.85 19.55
N GLN A 62 -0.33 19.14 19.50
CA GLN A 62 0.46 19.68 18.39
C GLN A 62 1.86 19.05 18.34
N ASN A 63 2.49 18.87 19.51
CA ASN A 63 3.78 18.19 19.61
C ASN A 63 3.68 16.69 19.25
N TRP A 64 2.59 16.03 19.64
CA TRP A 64 2.32 14.65 19.26
C TRP A 64 2.20 14.48 17.74
N MET A 65 1.47 15.39 17.08
CA MET A 65 1.26 15.32 15.63
C MET A 65 2.51 15.67 14.83
N THR A 66 3.14 16.82 15.09
CA THR A 66 4.19 17.40 14.23
C THR A 66 5.36 17.99 15.01
N GLY A 67 5.54 17.64 16.28
CA GLY A 67 6.65 18.12 17.09
C GLY A 67 8.01 17.57 16.65
N SER A 68 9.07 18.04 17.32
CA SER A 68 10.46 17.64 17.05
C SER A 68 10.88 16.32 17.71
N GLY A 69 10.10 15.82 18.68
CA GLY A 69 10.38 14.58 19.44
C GLY A 69 10.39 13.33 18.56
N THR A 70 10.86 12.19 19.09
CA THR A 70 10.76 10.89 18.39
C THR A 70 9.31 10.41 18.35
N ASP A 71 8.99 9.50 17.43
CA ASP A 71 7.67 8.85 17.40
C ASP A 71 6.46 9.81 17.29
N THR A 72 6.64 11.01 16.74
CA THR A 72 5.47 11.83 16.36
C THR A 72 4.73 11.19 15.20
N ILE A 73 3.44 11.50 15.05
CA ILE A 73 2.64 10.96 13.94
C ILE A 73 3.27 11.35 12.59
N ALA A 74 3.77 12.57 12.46
CA ALA A 74 4.49 13.01 11.26
C ALA A 74 5.75 12.18 10.99
N LYS A 75 6.53 11.84 12.01
CA LYS A 75 7.72 10.99 11.85
C LYS A 75 7.36 9.55 11.54
N TYR A 76 6.24 9.02 12.06
CA TYR A 76 5.76 7.68 11.69
C TYR A 76 5.56 7.59 10.18
N PHE A 77 4.72 8.48 9.64
CA PHE A 77 4.39 8.50 8.22
C PHE A 77 5.60 8.80 7.34
N MET A 78 6.43 9.77 7.72
CA MET A 78 7.67 10.08 7.01
C MET A 78 8.59 8.86 6.92
N ASN A 79 8.79 8.14 8.02
CA ASN A 79 9.77 7.06 8.07
C ASN A 79 9.25 5.76 7.44
N VAL A 80 8.01 5.36 7.73
CA VAL A 80 7.41 4.14 7.17
C VAL A 80 7.23 4.25 5.65
N SER A 81 6.90 5.44 5.15
CA SER A 81 6.84 5.71 3.71
C SER A 81 8.21 5.99 3.07
N ASN A 82 9.30 6.04 3.84
CA ASN A 82 10.63 6.43 3.38
C ASN A 82 10.67 7.81 2.69
N GLY A 83 9.94 8.77 3.24
CA GLY A 83 9.88 10.17 2.80
C GLY A 83 8.90 10.42 1.66
N ILE A 84 8.10 9.43 1.27
CA ILE A 84 7.16 9.51 0.15
C ILE A 84 5.86 10.23 0.58
N TYR A 85 5.40 10.04 1.82
CA TYR A 85 4.20 10.65 2.36
C TYR A 85 4.50 11.45 3.64
N THR A 86 3.98 12.67 3.72
CA THR A 86 4.14 13.54 4.88
C THR A 86 2.81 14.17 5.28
N ILE A 87 2.72 14.59 6.54
CA ILE A 87 1.58 15.33 7.09
C ILE A 87 2.03 16.66 7.70
N THR A 88 3.09 17.26 7.16
CA THR A 88 3.60 18.57 7.59
C THR A 88 2.51 19.63 7.43
N ASP A 89 2.54 20.66 8.26
CA ASP A 89 1.49 21.69 8.36
C ASP A 89 0.15 21.19 8.92
N THR A 90 0.11 19.98 9.50
CA THR A 90 -1.03 19.54 10.32
C THR A 90 -1.23 20.48 11.51
N LYS A 91 -2.45 20.98 11.68
CA LYS A 91 -2.81 21.95 12.72
C LYS A 91 -3.74 21.34 13.75
N VAL A 92 -3.44 21.59 15.02
CA VAL A 92 -4.32 21.27 16.14
C VAL A 92 -5.10 22.51 16.56
N PHE A 93 -6.42 22.39 16.45
CA PHE A 93 -7.39 23.35 16.94
C PHE A 93 -7.70 23.07 18.40
N GLY A 94 -7.81 24.13 19.21
CA GLY A 94 -8.10 24.00 20.64
C GLY A 94 -9.46 23.37 20.93
N TRP A 95 -9.71 23.09 22.21
CA TRP A 95 -10.94 22.44 22.67
C TRP A 95 -12.20 23.25 22.33
N VAL A 96 -13.02 22.71 21.44
CA VAL A 96 -14.36 23.22 21.12
C VAL A 96 -15.38 22.54 22.02
N THR A 97 -16.10 23.33 22.80
CA THR A 97 -17.24 22.84 23.59
C THR A 97 -18.48 22.71 22.70
N LEU A 98 -18.99 21.49 22.53
CA LEU A 98 -20.32 21.25 22.01
C LEU A 98 -21.36 21.78 23.00
N PRO A 99 -22.43 22.45 22.55
CA PRO A 99 -23.52 22.89 23.43
C PRO A 99 -24.37 21.72 23.95
N TRP A 100 -24.14 20.50 23.45
CA TRP A 100 -24.89 19.30 23.81
C TRP A 100 -24.12 18.41 24.78
N THR A 101 -24.85 17.76 25.68
CA THR A 101 -24.33 16.70 26.55
C THR A 101 -24.11 15.41 25.77
N VAL A 102 -23.34 14.47 26.33
CA VAL A 102 -23.15 13.14 25.73
C VAL A 102 -24.50 12.46 25.47
N LYS A 103 -25.42 12.51 26.45
CA LYS A 103 -26.77 11.94 26.34
C LYS A 103 -27.56 12.55 25.19
N GLN A 104 -27.51 13.87 25.01
CA GLN A 104 -28.20 14.55 23.92
C GLN A 104 -27.63 14.13 22.55
N VAL A 105 -26.31 14.03 22.43
CA VAL A 105 -25.68 13.59 21.17
C VAL A 105 -26.04 12.13 20.83
N ARG A 106 -26.13 11.23 21.84
CA ARG A 106 -26.63 9.86 21.63
C ARG A 106 -28.08 9.85 21.11
N LEU A 107 -28.96 10.68 21.67
CA LEU A 107 -30.33 10.81 21.18
C LEU A 107 -30.40 11.37 19.75
N MET A 108 -29.54 12.34 19.42
CA MET A 108 -29.42 12.85 18.05
C MET A 108 -28.95 11.79 17.07
N ALA A 109 -28.04 10.90 17.48
CA ALA A 109 -27.58 9.80 16.65
C ALA A 109 -28.71 8.79 16.37
N LEU A 110 -29.52 8.46 17.37
CA LEU A 110 -30.71 7.59 17.19
C LEU A 110 -31.75 8.21 16.25
N ALA A 111 -31.96 9.52 16.36
CA ALA A 111 -32.94 10.24 15.56
C ALA A 111 -32.48 10.47 14.11
N ASP A 112 -31.19 10.30 13.82
CA ASP A 112 -30.65 10.50 12.48
C ASP A 112 -30.86 9.27 11.60
N LYS A 113 -31.82 9.38 10.67
CA LYS A 113 -32.16 8.32 9.71
C LYS A 113 -31.00 7.89 8.84
N ALA A 114 -30.04 8.79 8.57
CA ALA A 114 -28.85 8.46 7.78
C ALA A 114 -27.94 7.45 8.50
N LEU A 115 -28.06 7.30 9.82
CA LEU A 115 -27.23 6.42 10.65
C LEU A 115 -27.89 5.09 11.00
N TRP A 116 -29.12 4.83 10.52
CA TRP A 116 -29.88 3.63 10.86
C TRP A 116 -29.30 2.33 10.27
N ASN A 117 -28.48 2.43 9.22
CA ASN A 117 -27.83 1.27 8.61
C ASN A 117 -26.51 0.86 9.30
N ASN A 118 -26.08 1.57 10.35
CA ASN A 118 -24.94 1.13 11.14
C ASN A 118 -25.42 0.16 12.21
N ASP A 119 -25.04 -1.11 12.09
CA ASP A 119 -25.42 -2.18 13.03
C ASP A 119 -24.91 -1.94 14.46
N ASN A 120 -23.92 -1.05 14.65
CA ASN A 120 -23.34 -0.74 15.95
C ASN A 120 -23.74 0.66 16.44
N PHE A 121 -24.56 0.70 17.50
CA PHE A 121 -25.02 1.93 18.14
C PHE A 121 -23.88 2.87 18.59
N ASN A 122 -22.75 2.31 19.04
CA ASN A 122 -21.59 3.12 19.43
C ASN A 122 -21.00 3.86 18.22
N SER A 123 -20.98 3.24 17.05
CA SER A 123 -20.51 3.87 15.81
C SER A 123 -21.38 5.06 15.43
N SER A 124 -22.71 4.94 15.50
CA SER A 124 -23.64 6.04 15.19
C SER A 124 -23.44 7.25 16.10
N PHE A 125 -23.21 7.02 17.40
CA PHE A 125 -22.87 8.09 18.34
C PHE A 125 -21.58 8.82 17.94
N PHE A 126 -20.50 8.07 17.66
CA PHE A 126 -19.23 8.67 17.28
C PHE A 126 -19.30 9.41 15.95
N ILE A 127 -20.08 8.91 14.97
CA ILE A 127 -20.29 9.59 13.69
C ILE A 127 -20.96 10.93 13.96
N LYS A 128 -22.07 10.93 14.73
CA LYS A 128 -22.78 12.16 15.07
C LYS A 128 -21.90 13.16 15.82
N ALA A 129 -21.15 12.70 16.82
CA ALA A 129 -20.22 13.56 17.58
C ALA A 129 -19.20 14.22 16.65
N LYS A 130 -18.58 13.44 15.74
CA LYS A 130 -17.61 13.92 14.76
C LYS A 130 -18.20 14.98 13.83
N GLN A 131 -19.39 14.74 13.26
CA GLN A 131 -20.11 15.72 12.43
C GLN A 131 -20.33 17.06 13.15
N LEU A 132 -20.78 17.00 14.42
CA LEU A 132 -21.02 18.20 15.22
C LEU A 132 -19.73 18.97 15.51
N CYS A 133 -18.66 18.26 15.88
CA CYS A 133 -17.35 18.87 16.12
C CYS A 133 -16.79 19.54 14.85
N VAL A 134 -16.83 18.84 13.71
CA VAL A 134 -16.37 19.36 12.41
C VAL A 134 -17.18 20.58 11.99
N LYS A 135 -18.52 20.53 12.15
CA LYS A 135 -19.39 21.66 11.82
C LYS A 135 -19.04 22.91 12.64
N LEU A 136 -18.91 22.79 13.96
CA LEU A 136 -18.55 23.93 14.81
C LEU A 136 -17.12 24.43 14.57
N ALA A 137 -16.17 23.53 14.31
CA ALA A 137 -14.82 23.91 13.97
C ALA A 137 -14.75 24.70 12.64
N THR A 138 -15.48 24.25 11.62
CA THR A 138 -15.54 24.91 10.30
C THR A 138 -16.09 26.33 10.36
N GLN A 139 -17.00 26.61 11.30
CA GLN A 139 -17.52 27.97 11.52
C GLN A 139 -16.46 28.94 12.07
N LYS A 140 -15.45 28.42 12.78
CA LYS A 140 -14.40 29.23 13.42
C LYS A 140 -13.14 29.33 12.58
N THR A 141 -12.86 28.35 11.74
CA THR A 141 -11.59 28.26 11.02
C THR A 141 -11.68 27.39 9.77
N LYS A 142 -10.76 27.61 8.83
CA LYS A 142 -10.64 26.78 7.64
C LYS A 142 -9.94 25.47 8.00
N LEU A 143 -10.65 24.35 7.79
CA LEU A 143 -10.11 23.01 7.98
C LEU A 143 -9.48 22.47 6.69
N ASN A 144 -8.51 21.58 6.87
CA ASN A 144 -7.96 20.75 5.81
C ASN A 144 -8.97 19.68 5.38
N LYS A 145 -8.71 19.05 4.23
CA LYS A 145 -9.58 17.98 3.69
C LYS A 145 -9.70 16.83 4.68
N LYS A 146 -8.57 16.32 5.17
CA LYS A 146 -8.48 15.23 6.17
C LYS A 146 -8.57 15.79 7.60
N LYS A 147 -9.28 15.08 8.47
CA LYS A 147 -9.64 15.54 9.81
C LYS A 147 -9.46 14.42 10.84
N ILE A 148 -9.00 14.80 12.03
CA ILE A 148 -8.96 13.96 13.23
C ILE A 148 -9.80 14.67 14.28
N THR A 149 -10.78 14.01 14.87
CA THR A 149 -11.54 14.52 16.01
C THR A 149 -11.11 13.77 17.27
N ILE A 150 -10.70 14.50 18.30
CA ILE A 150 -10.34 13.92 19.59
C ILE A 150 -11.40 14.35 20.59
N LEU A 151 -12.18 13.39 21.07
CA LEU A 151 -13.16 13.63 22.13
C LEU A 151 -12.47 13.66 23.49
N ASN A 152 -12.98 14.48 24.41
CA ASN A 152 -12.46 14.57 25.77
C ASN A 152 -12.89 13.41 26.69
N THR A 153 -13.88 12.63 26.30
CA THR A 153 -14.43 11.51 27.08
C THR A 153 -14.76 10.34 26.14
N GLU A 154 -15.50 9.35 26.65
CA GLU A 154 -15.89 8.12 25.95
C GLU A 154 -14.71 7.17 25.68
N HIS A 155 -15.01 6.03 25.07
CA HIS A 155 -14.04 5.00 24.74
C HIS A 155 -14.33 4.39 23.37
N GLY A 156 -13.50 4.75 22.40
CA GLY A 156 -13.60 4.33 21.01
C GLY A 156 -12.58 5.01 20.11
N ALA A 157 -12.31 4.37 18.98
CA ALA A 157 -11.53 4.87 17.87
C ALA A 157 -12.19 4.35 16.58
N MET A 158 -12.23 5.19 15.55
CA MET A 158 -12.77 4.79 14.24
C MET A 158 -12.37 5.78 13.14
N TYR A 159 -12.26 5.26 11.93
CA TYR A 159 -12.26 6.02 10.69
C TYR A 159 -13.67 6.10 10.09
N GLY A 160 -13.94 7.16 9.34
CA GLY A 160 -15.12 7.22 8.49
C GLY A 160 -14.86 8.13 7.29
N ASN A 161 -15.40 7.74 6.13
CA ASN A 161 -15.07 8.32 4.82
C ASN A 161 -15.31 9.83 4.75
N GLU A 162 -16.44 10.34 5.25
CA GLU A 162 -16.80 11.76 5.14
C GLU A 162 -16.11 12.66 6.19
N ASP A 163 -16.03 12.15 7.43
CA ASP A 163 -15.71 12.97 8.59
C ASP A 163 -14.27 12.75 9.11
N GLY A 164 -13.57 11.73 8.62
CA GLY A 164 -12.20 11.40 9.01
C GLY A 164 -12.10 10.54 10.27
N VAL A 165 -10.98 10.67 10.99
CA VAL A 165 -10.66 9.87 12.18
C VAL A 165 -11.33 10.43 13.42
N LEU A 166 -11.78 9.56 14.32
CA LEU A 166 -12.16 9.89 15.69
C LEU A 166 -11.38 9.02 16.67
N ILE A 167 -10.85 9.63 17.73
CA ILE A 167 -10.26 8.92 18.87
C ILE A 167 -10.71 9.55 20.19
N THR A 168 -10.59 8.77 21.25
CA THR A 168 -10.95 9.14 22.63
C THR A 168 -9.73 9.00 23.56
N PRO A 169 -9.75 9.54 24.79
CA PRO A 169 -8.53 9.72 25.58
C PRO A 169 -7.80 8.42 25.91
N ARG A 170 -8.53 7.34 26.22
CA ARG A 170 -7.93 6.02 26.55
C ARG A 170 -7.26 5.34 25.35
N LEU A 171 -7.62 5.74 24.14
CA LEU A 171 -7.07 5.22 22.88
C LEU A 171 -6.23 6.29 22.14
N SER A 172 -5.87 7.38 22.82
CA SER A 172 -5.06 8.46 22.26
C SER A 172 -3.57 8.14 22.39
N PHE A 173 -3.11 7.17 21.59
CA PHE A 173 -1.70 6.80 21.45
C PHE A 173 -1.34 6.51 19.99
N ASN A 174 -0.05 6.49 19.67
CA ASN A 174 0.46 6.43 18.30
C ASN A 174 -0.21 5.34 17.46
N SER A 175 -0.11 4.07 17.86
CA SER A 175 -0.54 2.96 17.02
C SER A 175 -2.02 3.05 16.64
N VAL A 176 -2.91 3.41 17.59
CA VAL A 176 -4.33 3.60 17.27
C VAL A 176 -4.53 4.75 16.29
N LEU A 177 -3.93 5.93 16.55
CA LEU A 177 -4.13 7.06 15.65
C LEU A 177 -3.59 6.78 14.25
N THR A 178 -2.40 6.17 14.13
CA THR A 178 -1.84 5.82 12.82
C THR A 178 -2.67 4.74 12.13
N HIS A 179 -3.22 3.78 12.87
CA HIS A 179 -4.13 2.75 12.34
C HIS A 179 -5.38 3.38 11.71
N GLU A 180 -6.07 4.24 12.45
CA GLU A 180 -7.27 4.93 11.93
C GLU A 180 -6.95 5.85 10.75
N MET A 181 -5.77 6.47 10.75
CA MET A 181 -5.32 7.29 9.62
C MET A 181 -5.04 6.44 8.38
N VAL A 182 -4.51 5.21 8.54
CA VAL A 182 -4.21 4.31 7.43
C VAL A 182 -5.48 3.78 6.76
N HIS A 183 -6.59 3.60 7.48
CA HIS A 183 -7.89 3.32 6.86
C HIS A 183 -8.27 4.36 5.80
N SER A 184 -7.81 5.62 5.94
CA SER A 184 -8.05 6.68 4.96
C SER A 184 -7.33 6.50 3.62
N PHE A 185 -6.50 5.47 3.49
CA PHE A 185 -5.87 5.02 2.25
C PHE A 185 -6.54 3.79 1.63
N HIS A 186 -7.75 3.42 2.09
CA HIS A 186 -8.50 2.24 1.63
C HIS A 186 -7.80 0.92 1.94
N ILE A 187 -7.24 0.84 3.14
CA ILE A 187 -6.64 -0.38 3.71
C ILE A 187 -7.49 -0.81 4.90
N GLY A 188 -7.89 -2.08 4.93
CA GLY A 188 -8.58 -2.72 6.04
C GLY A 188 -7.64 -3.37 7.04
N HIS A 189 -8.22 -4.13 7.97
CA HIS A 189 -7.44 -4.88 8.95
C HIS A 189 -6.59 -5.97 8.29
N SER A 190 -5.47 -6.34 8.90
CA SER A 190 -4.67 -7.49 8.46
C SER A 190 -5.13 -8.79 9.14
N TYR A 191 -4.87 -9.91 8.45
CA TYR A 191 -5.38 -11.21 8.83
C TYR A 191 -4.26 -12.22 9.09
N SER A 192 -4.57 -13.27 9.85
CA SER A 192 -3.77 -14.49 9.95
C SER A 192 -4.55 -15.70 9.44
N ASP A 193 -3.83 -16.69 8.91
CA ASP A 193 -4.39 -17.98 8.53
C ASP A 193 -4.85 -18.83 9.73
N ARG A 194 -4.44 -18.44 10.95
CA ARG A 194 -4.87 -19.06 12.20
C ARG A 194 -6.38 -18.97 12.32
N LYS A 195 -6.99 -20.11 12.61
CA LYS A 195 -8.43 -20.31 12.77
C LYS A 195 -8.91 -19.83 14.15
N ILE A 196 -8.59 -18.58 14.49
CA ILE A 196 -8.90 -17.93 15.77
C ILE A 196 -9.63 -16.61 15.55
N THR A 197 -10.53 -16.28 16.46
CA THR A 197 -11.22 -14.99 16.49
C THR A 197 -10.61 -14.17 17.64
N ILE A 198 -9.91 -13.08 17.32
CA ILE A 198 -9.21 -12.27 18.33
C ILE A 198 -10.19 -11.44 19.16
N PHE A 199 -11.23 -10.89 18.53
CA PHE A 199 -12.29 -10.12 19.20
C PHE A 199 -13.66 -10.69 18.88
N PRO A 200 -14.64 -10.66 19.81
CA PRO A 200 -15.97 -11.24 19.58
C PRO A 200 -16.71 -10.71 18.34
N PHE A 201 -16.39 -9.48 17.90
CA PHE A 201 -16.99 -8.81 16.74
C PHE A 201 -16.15 -8.92 15.47
N ALA A 202 -14.96 -9.55 15.54
CA ALA A 202 -14.03 -9.65 14.42
C ALA A 202 -14.25 -10.94 13.62
N HIS A 203 -13.92 -10.88 12.34
CA HIS A 203 -13.86 -12.06 11.49
C HIS A 203 -12.73 -13.01 11.92
N MET A 204 -12.83 -14.27 11.49
CA MET A 204 -11.79 -15.26 11.76
C MET A 204 -10.44 -14.80 11.16
N GLY A 205 -9.40 -14.80 12.00
CA GLY A 205 -8.05 -14.38 11.62
C GLY A 205 -7.84 -12.86 11.58
N GLU A 206 -8.90 -12.05 11.64
CA GLU A 206 -8.80 -10.58 11.65
C GLU A 206 -8.08 -10.09 12.91
N TYR A 207 -7.22 -9.07 12.76
CA TYR A 207 -6.26 -8.62 13.79
C TYR A 207 -5.20 -9.68 14.14
N GLY A 208 -4.99 -10.67 13.27
CA GLY A 208 -4.08 -11.79 13.50
C GLY A 208 -2.62 -11.53 13.09
N ASP A 209 -2.34 -10.48 12.31
CA ASP A 209 -0.99 -10.19 11.82
C ASP A 209 -0.23 -9.28 12.79
N ARG A 210 0.51 -9.88 13.72
CA ARG A 210 1.24 -9.12 14.76
C ARG A 210 2.37 -8.25 14.22
N TYR A 211 2.74 -8.40 12.95
CA TYR A 211 3.83 -7.65 12.29
C TYR A 211 3.37 -6.38 11.57
N ASP A 212 2.05 -6.12 11.57
CA ASP A 212 1.41 -5.06 10.82
C ASP A 212 0.58 -4.13 11.70
N LEU A 213 0.68 -2.82 11.42
CA LEU A 213 -0.10 -1.79 12.11
C LEU A 213 -1.61 -2.02 11.99
N MET A 214 -2.09 -2.63 10.90
CA MET A 214 -3.53 -2.87 10.71
C MET A 214 -4.08 -4.01 11.57
N SER A 215 -3.25 -4.57 12.46
CA SER A 215 -3.65 -5.43 13.57
C SER A 215 -3.36 -4.79 14.94
N THR A 216 -3.32 -3.44 15.05
CA THR A 216 -2.91 -2.69 16.26
C THR A 216 -3.42 -3.25 17.59
N SER A 217 -4.65 -3.75 17.64
CA SER A 217 -5.25 -4.33 18.86
C SER A 217 -4.52 -5.59 19.38
N ASN A 218 -3.66 -6.21 18.58
CA ASN A 218 -2.88 -7.41 18.90
C ASN A 218 -1.42 -7.34 18.37
N ALA A 219 -0.99 -6.20 17.81
CA ALA A 219 0.31 -6.09 17.14
C ALA A 219 1.50 -5.89 18.09
N TRP A 220 2.71 -6.16 17.60
CA TRP A 220 3.97 -5.96 18.33
C TRP A 220 4.33 -4.47 18.47
N MET A 221 3.78 -3.84 19.51
CA MET A 221 4.03 -2.44 19.87
C MET A 221 5.17 -2.28 20.88
N TYR A 222 5.76 -1.09 20.93
CA TYR A 222 6.69 -0.66 21.97
C TYR A 222 6.19 0.62 22.66
N LYS A 223 6.69 0.87 23.87
CA LYS A 223 6.37 2.09 24.63
C LYS A 223 7.14 3.28 24.04
N SER A 224 6.43 4.35 23.72
CA SER A 224 6.95 5.65 23.31
C SER A 224 6.49 6.75 24.28
N GLN A 225 6.96 7.98 24.04
CA GLN A 225 6.52 9.15 24.80
C GLN A 225 5.03 9.50 24.62
N TYR A 226 4.39 8.99 23.55
CA TYR A 226 2.98 9.22 23.23
C TYR A 226 2.13 7.94 23.37
N GLY A 227 2.53 7.02 24.26
CA GLY A 227 1.84 5.76 24.50
C GLY A 227 2.46 4.59 23.72
N LEU A 228 1.66 3.67 23.22
CA LEU A 228 2.15 2.54 22.42
C LEU A 228 2.35 2.97 20.97
N SER A 229 3.43 2.52 20.34
CA SER A 229 3.84 2.85 18.98
C SER A 229 4.26 1.59 18.23
N GLY A 230 4.17 1.62 16.90
CA GLY A 230 4.51 0.49 16.03
C GLY A 230 3.42 -0.58 15.95
N PRO A 231 3.68 -1.70 15.24
CA PRO A 231 4.80 -1.87 14.30
C PRO A 231 4.64 -0.96 13.08
N GLY A 232 5.55 -1.09 12.10
CA GLY A 232 5.31 -0.55 10.76
C GLY A 232 4.16 -1.24 10.03
N LEU A 233 3.94 -0.88 8.76
CA LEU A 233 3.05 -1.61 7.86
C LEU A 233 3.77 -2.84 7.28
N ASN A 234 3.02 -3.92 7.04
CA ASN A 234 3.54 -5.06 6.28
C ASN A 234 3.79 -4.68 4.80
N GLY A 235 4.64 -5.47 4.18
CA GLY A 235 5.11 -5.35 2.81
C GLY A 235 3.99 -5.30 1.78
N PRO A 236 2.92 -6.12 1.88
CA PRO A 236 1.75 -5.98 1.03
C PRO A 236 1.05 -4.60 1.13
N HIS A 237 0.89 -4.05 2.34
CA HIS A 237 0.35 -2.70 2.52
C HIS A 237 1.30 -1.64 1.98
N LEU A 238 2.62 -1.79 2.19
CA LEU A 238 3.62 -0.88 1.64
C LEU A 238 3.68 -0.94 0.11
N ASP A 239 3.52 -2.12 -0.49
CA ASP A 239 3.36 -2.29 -1.93
C ASP A 239 2.07 -1.58 -2.38
N TYR A 240 0.91 -1.90 -1.82
CA TYR A 240 -0.35 -1.25 -2.17
C TYR A 240 -0.29 0.29 -2.13
N LEU A 241 0.38 0.89 -1.13
CA LEU A 241 0.55 2.34 -1.03
C LEU A 241 1.58 2.93 -2.00
N GLY A 242 2.38 2.08 -2.64
CA GLY A 242 3.53 2.45 -3.45
C GLY A 242 4.67 3.05 -2.63
N TRP A 243 4.79 2.63 -1.37
CA TRP A 243 5.85 3.01 -0.44
C TRP A 243 7.06 2.09 -0.50
N LEU A 244 7.02 1.06 -1.34
CA LEU A 244 8.20 0.28 -1.73
C LEU A 244 8.68 0.72 -3.12
N PRO A 245 9.99 0.95 -3.33
CA PRO A 245 10.51 1.27 -4.65
C PRO A 245 10.44 0.03 -5.55
N SER A 246 9.82 0.17 -6.72
CA SER A 246 9.53 -0.91 -7.68
C SER A 246 10.75 -1.71 -8.12
N ASN A 247 11.94 -1.09 -8.14
CA ASN A 247 13.19 -1.75 -8.51
C ASN A 247 13.80 -2.61 -7.39
N ARG A 248 13.16 -2.66 -6.20
CA ARG A 248 13.55 -3.52 -5.07
C ARG A 248 12.43 -4.47 -4.65
N ILE A 249 11.44 -4.68 -5.54
CA ILE A 249 10.45 -5.75 -5.43
C ILE A 249 10.78 -6.83 -6.47
N LEU A 250 10.96 -8.06 -6.03
CA LEU A 250 11.26 -9.20 -6.90
C LEU A 250 9.99 -9.99 -7.17
N TYR A 251 9.61 -10.17 -8.44
CA TYR A 251 8.63 -11.17 -8.85
C TYR A 251 9.35 -12.43 -9.31
N PHE A 252 9.30 -13.49 -8.49
CA PHE A 252 10.09 -14.71 -8.71
C PHE A 252 9.63 -15.49 -9.94
N GLY A 253 10.57 -16.11 -10.66
CA GLY A 253 10.30 -16.87 -11.89
C GLY A 253 10.23 -16.03 -13.18
N ARG A 254 10.11 -14.70 -13.08
CA ARG A 254 10.00 -13.82 -14.25
C ARG A 254 11.25 -13.82 -15.14
N ASP A 255 12.42 -14.11 -14.57
CA ASP A 255 13.69 -14.27 -15.28
C ASP A 255 13.95 -15.72 -15.76
N GLY A 256 12.96 -16.62 -15.60
CA GLY A 256 13.06 -18.03 -15.98
C GLY A 256 13.69 -18.93 -14.92
N ARG A 257 14.13 -18.40 -13.76
CA ARG A 257 14.71 -19.22 -12.70
C ARG A 257 13.64 -19.81 -11.80
N SER A 258 13.70 -21.12 -11.59
CA SER A 258 12.90 -21.86 -10.60
C SER A 258 13.61 -22.01 -9.25
N SER A 259 14.89 -21.65 -9.16
CA SER A 259 15.70 -21.73 -7.95
C SER A 259 16.65 -20.54 -7.86
N SER A 260 16.74 -19.90 -6.70
CA SER A 260 17.66 -18.78 -6.48
C SER A 260 17.99 -18.56 -5.01
N ILE A 261 19.17 -18.00 -4.75
CA ILE A 261 19.54 -17.43 -3.45
C ILE A 261 19.25 -15.93 -3.50
N ILE A 262 18.38 -15.46 -2.62
CA ILE A 262 17.92 -14.07 -2.55
C ILE A 262 18.39 -13.42 -1.25
N ARG A 263 18.81 -12.16 -1.34
CA ARG A 263 19.11 -11.31 -0.19
C ARG A 263 17.94 -10.35 0.03
N LEU A 264 17.42 -10.31 1.26
CA LEU A 264 16.26 -9.52 1.65
C LEU A 264 16.67 -8.55 2.76
N SER A 265 16.58 -7.25 2.48
CA SER A 265 16.82 -6.17 3.44
C SER A 265 15.64 -6.02 4.38
N SER A 266 15.90 -5.63 5.63
CA SER A 266 14.84 -5.40 6.61
C SER A 266 13.96 -4.22 6.21
N LEU A 267 12.63 -4.39 6.28
CA LEU A 267 11.64 -3.31 6.16
C LEU A 267 11.61 -2.41 7.40
N SER A 268 12.28 -2.81 8.49
CA SER A 268 12.33 -2.07 9.76
C SER A 268 13.36 -0.94 9.78
N ILE A 269 14.09 -0.74 8.69
CA ILE A 269 15.11 0.32 8.52
C ILE A 269 14.83 1.15 7.26
N SER A 270 15.44 2.33 7.17
CA SER A 270 15.28 3.17 5.98
C SER A 270 15.84 2.46 4.74
N HIS A 271 15.14 2.58 3.62
CA HIS A 271 15.55 2.04 2.33
C HIS A 271 16.92 2.58 1.88
N ALA A 272 17.31 3.79 2.30
CA ALA A 272 18.62 4.36 2.00
C ALA A 272 19.79 3.66 2.74
N GLN A 273 19.49 2.89 3.80
CA GLN A 273 20.49 2.15 4.59
C GLN A 273 20.71 0.72 4.09
N SER A 274 20.02 0.31 3.02
CA SER A 274 20.07 -1.05 2.48
C SER A 274 20.01 -1.05 0.96
N ASN A 275 20.51 -2.12 0.32
CA ASN A 275 20.62 -2.19 -1.14
C ASN A 275 20.04 -3.48 -1.75
N ASP A 276 19.63 -4.46 -0.94
CA ASP A 276 19.11 -5.75 -1.44
C ASP A 276 17.58 -5.66 -1.71
N TRP A 277 16.90 -6.77 -2.05
CA TRP A 277 15.44 -6.76 -2.23
C TRP A 277 14.72 -6.35 -0.92
N LEU A 278 13.55 -5.72 -1.02
CA LEU A 278 12.72 -5.35 0.14
C LEU A 278 11.49 -6.25 0.26
N LEU A 279 11.02 -6.79 -0.86
CA LEU A 279 9.88 -7.70 -0.92
C LEU A 279 10.09 -8.70 -2.07
N VAL A 280 9.75 -9.97 -1.82
CA VAL A 280 9.72 -11.02 -2.85
C VAL A 280 8.30 -11.49 -3.03
N MET A 281 7.80 -11.56 -4.26
CA MET A 281 6.50 -12.09 -4.65
C MET A 281 6.69 -13.45 -5.34
N LEU A 282 6.07 -14.48 -4.79
CA LEU A 282 6.06 -15.85 -5.29
C LEU A 282 4.68 -16.18 -5.86
N PRO A 283 4.50 -16.29 -7.18
CA PRO A 283 3.22 -16.67 -7.76
C PRO A 283 2.81 -18.08 -7.37
N PHE A 284 1.52 -18.25 -7.09
CA PHE A 284 0.92 -19.57 -6.83
C PHE A 284 -0.32 -19.85 -7.69
N ASP A 285 -0.87 -18.84 -8.38
CA ASP A 285 -2.03 -18.97 -9.25
C ASP A 285 -1.68 -18.57 -10.69
N LYS A 286 -1.92 -19.49 -11.63
CA LYS A 286 -1.70 -19.28 -13.07
C LYS A 286 -2.74 -18.36 -13.71
N ASN A 287 -3.90 -18.20 -13.08
CA ASN A 287 -5.03 -17.43 -13.62
C ASN A 287 -5.04 -15.98 -13.10
N ASP A 288 -4.44 -15.72 -11.94
CA ASP A 288 -4.35 -14.38 -11.36
C ASP A 288 -2.90 -14.09 -10.90
N PRO A 289 -2.13 -13.27 -11.65
CA PRO A 289 -0.74 -12.98 -11.29
C PRO A 289 -0.58 -12.13 -10.01
N ALA A 290 -1.66 -11.58 -9.44
CA ALA A 290 -1.62 -10.91 -8.15
C ALA A 290 -1.83 -11.85 -6.96
N ASN A 291 -2.25 -13.09 -7.21
CA ASN A 291 -2.28 -14.14 -6.19
C ASN A 291 -0.85 -14.66 -5.97
N VAL A 292 -0.21 -14.15 -4.92
CA VAL A 292 1.21 -14.40 -4.61
C VAL A 292 1.42 -14.62 -3.11
N PHE A 293 2.46 -15.37 -2.75
CA PHE A 293 3.04 -15.25 -1.41
C PHE A 293 4.06 -14.13 -1.42
N THR A 294 4.06 -13.27 -0.40
CA THR A 294 5.09 -12.25 -0.21
C THR A 294 6.03 -12.66 0.91
N LEU A 295 7.34 -12.46 0.69
CA LEU A 295 8.36 -12.62 1.72
C LEU A 295 8.93 -11.26 2.08
N GLU A 296 8.96 -10.97 3.38
CA GLU A 296 9.57 -9.76 3.93
C GLU A 296 10.46 -10.09 5.12
N PHE A 297 11.47 -9.24 5.37
CA PHE A 297 12.35 -9.38 6.52
C PHE A 297 12.06 -8.26 7.53
N ARG A 298 11.83 -8.62 8.79
CA ARG A 298 11.45 -7.71 9.88
C ARG A 298 12.43 -7.86 11.04
N THR A 299 12.87 -6.75 11.63
CA THR A 299 13.87 -6.73 12.70
C THR A 299 13.45 -5.78 13.83
N PRO A 300 13.95 -5.97 15.08
CA PRO A 300 13.57 -5.13 16.22
C PRO A 300 14.25 -3.76 16.17
N LYS A 301 13.89 -2.95 15.16
CA LYS A 301 14.47 -1.62 14.89
C LYS A 301 13.37 -0.62 14.59
N ASN A 302 13.60 0.63 14.99
CA ASN A 302 12.70 1.75 14.73
C ASN A 302 11.26 1.42 15.17
N TYR A 303 10.27 1.52 14.28
CA TYR A 303 8.87 1.23 14.62
C TYR A 303 8.61 -0.23 14.94
N ASP A 304 9.52 -1.13 14.59
CA ASP A 304 9.40 -2.55 14.85
C ASP A 304 10.16 -2.99 16.11
N SER A 305 10.57 -2.03 16.95
CA SER A 305 11.29 -2.35 18.21
C SER A 305 10.48 -3.21 19.19
N GLY A 306 9.16 -3.33 18.99
CA GLY A 306 8.30 -4.25 19.74
C GLY A 306 8.38 -5.71 19.27
N ILE A 307 8.91 -5.97 18.07
CA ILE A 307 9.13 -7.34 17.57
C ILE A 307 10.21 -8.01 18.42
N LYS A 308 10.06 -9.31 18.69
CA LYS A 308 10.95 -10.03 19.61
C LYS A 308 12.33 -10.36 19.02
N GLN A 309 12.40 -10.55 17.71
CA GLN A 309 13.59 -11.07 17.03
C GLN A 309 13.55 -10.82 15.53
N GLU A 310 14.70 -10.96 14.88
CA GLU A 310 14.80 -10.92 13.43
C GLU A 310 14.14 -12.14 12.80
N ALA A 311 13.20 -11.92 11.88
CA ALA A 311 12.47 -12.99 11.23
C ALA A 311 12.05 -12.61 9.82
N VAL A 312 11.99 -13.61 8.96
CA VAL A 312 11.29 -13.53 7.68
C VAL A 312 9.85 -13.94 7.95
N VAL A 313 8.89 -13.17 7.45
CA VAL A 313 7.46 -13.51 7.54
C VAL A 313 6.88 -13.63 6.15
N ILE A 314 5.83 -14.45 6.04
CA ILE A 314 5.16 -14.76 4.79
C ILE A 314 3.73 -14.24 4.86
N HIS A 315 3.30 -13.51 3.84
CA HIS A 315 1.87 -13.23 3.64
C HIS A 315 1.38 -13.90 2.38
N LYS A 316 0.13 -14.34 2.38
CA LYS A 316 -0.60 -14.74 1.19
C LYS A 316 -1.47 -13.59 0.74
N ILE A 317 -1.27 -13.19 -0.51
CA ILE A 317 -2.16 -12.27 -1.22
C ILE A 317 -3.09 -13.08 -2.07
N ASP A 318 -4.38 -13.02 -1.78
CA ASP A 318 -5.40 -13.68 -2.58
C ASP A 318 -6.63 -12.80 -2.81
N ARG A 319 -7.20 -12.94 -4.01
CA ARG A 319 -8.44 -12.29 -4.37
C ARG A 319 -9.63 -12.96 -3.67
N LYS A 320 -10.45 -12.16 -2.99
CA LYS A 320 -11.76 -12.57 -2.44
C LYS A 320 -12.82 -11.63 -3.00
N GLY A 321 -13.74 -12.15 -3.80
CA GLY A 321 -14.68 -11.33 -4.54
C GLY A 321 -13.96 -10.38 -5.51
N THR A 322 -14.16 -9.07 -5.33
CA THR A 322 -13.57 -8.01 -6.17
C THR A 322 -12.27 -7.44 -5.61
N THR A 323 -11.88 -7.80 -4.39
CA THR A 323 -10.74 -7.20 -3.67
C THR A 323 -9.67 -8.23 -3.32
N TYR A 324 -8.52 -7.74 -2.88
CA TYR A 324 -7.39 -8.58 -2.46
C TYR A 324 -7.20 -8.48 -0.96
N TYR A 325 -6.81 -9.59 -0.36
CA TYR A 325 -6.52 -9.69 1.06
C TYR A 325 -5.07 -10.09 1.29
N SER A 326 -4.45 -9.52 2.32
CA SER A 326 -3.17 -9.95 2.89
C SER A 326 -3.42 -10.73 4.18
N THR A 327 -2.96 -11.98 4.19
CA THR A 327 -3.05 -12.87 5.36
C THR A 327 -1.65 -13.38 5.72
N ILE A 328 -1.17 -13.14 6.94
CA ILE A 328 0.09 -13.74 7.43
C ILE A 328 -0.10 -15.26 7.50
N ILE A 329 0.88 -16.00 6.98
CA ILE A 329 0.89 -17.46 6.92
C ILE A 329 1.82 -18.01 7.99
N THR A 330 1.31 -18.97 8.75
CA THR A 330 2.09 -19.68 9.74
C THR A 330 3.09 -20.64 9.07
N HIS A 331 4.35 -20.60 9.51
CA HIS A 331 5.37 -21.58 9.12
C HIS A 331 5.17 -22.92 9.87
N SER A 332 4.73 -22.85 11.12
CA SER A 332 4.44 -23.99 11.98
C SER A 332 3.23 -23.68 12.87
N LYS A 333 2.65 -24.68 13.56
CA LYS A 333 1.42 -24.51 14.37
C LYS A 333 1.42 -23.26 15.28
N ASP A 334 2.59 -22.88 15.79
CA ASP A 334 2.71 -21.83 16.81
C ASP A 334 3.45 -20.57 16.34
N TYR A 335 4.18 -20.62 15.22
CA TYR A 335 5.10 -19.56 14.81
C TYR A 335 4.81 -19.01 13.41
N ASP A 336 4.78 -17.69 13.34
CA ASP A 336 4.70 -16.91 12.09
C ASP A 336 6.13 -16.67 11.54
N GLU A 337 7.13 -16.73 12.42
CA GLU A 337 8.51 -16.37 12.18
C GLU A 337 9.32 -17.48 11.51
N MET A 338 9.99 -17.14 10.41
CA MET A 338 11.05 -17.96 9.81
C MET A 338 12.43 -17.43 10.23
N MET A 339 13.18 -18.26 10.95
CA MET A 339 14.52 -17.98 11.47
C MET A 339 15.57 -18.77 10.68
N VAL A 340 16.86 -18.53 10.95
CA VAL A 340 17.94 -19.32 10.35
C VAL A 340 17.69 -20.82 10.55
N GLY A 341 17.69 -21.56 9.44
CA GLY A 341 17.43 -23.00 9.41
C GLY A 341 15.98 -23.41 9.19
N THR A 342 15.00 -22.50 9.34
CA THR A 342 13.58 -22.82 9.06
C THR A 342 13.32 -22.94 7.57
N GLU A 343 12.49 -23.90 7.18
CA GLU A 343 12.05 -24.12 5.81
C GLU A 343 10.52 -24.17 5.77
N TRP A 344 9.92 -23.29 4.97
CA TRP A 344 8.51 -23.30 4.66
C TRP A 344 8.29 -24.01 3.32
N VAL A 345 7.32 -24.94 3.29
CA VAL A 345 6.97 -25.73 2.11
C VAL A 345 5.47 -25.61 1.88
N HIS A 346 5.09 -25.26 0.65
CA HIS A 346 3.70 -25.15 0.24
C HIS A 346 3.46 -25.93 -1.05
N PHE A 347 2.49 -26.85 -1.00
CA PHE A 347 2.05 -27.64 -2.15
C PHE A 347 0.91 -26.92 -2.86
N LEU A 348 1.08 -26.67 -4.15
CA LEU A 348 0.09 -26.02 -4.99
C LEU A 348 -0.93 -27.04 -5.48
N GLU A 349 -2.21 -26.65 -5.46
CA GLU A 349 -3.29 -27.48 -5.97
C GLU A 349 -3.18 -27.65 -7.50
N GLN A 350 -3.52 -28.85 -8.01
CA GLN A 350 -3.55 -29.12 -9.45
C GLN A 350 -4.77 -29.95 -9.86
N ASP A 351 -5.22 -29.73 -11.09
CA ASP A 351 -6.33 -30.43 -11.75
C ASP A 351 -6.10 -31.95 -11.99
N SER A 352 -4.87 -32.47 -11.85
CA SER A 352 -4.54 -33.89 -12.14
C SER A 352 -3.39 -34.41 -11.24
N PRO A 353 -3.57 -35.53 -10.51
CA PRO A 353 -2.63 -35.97 -9.48
C PRO A 353 -1.56 -36.91 -10.04
N LYS A 354 -0.30 -36.44 -10.12
CA LYS A 354 0.91 -37.29 -10.06
C LYS A 354 2.09 -36.58 -9.39
N VAL A 355 2.23 -35.27 -9.56
CA VAL A 355 3.25 -34.43 -8.92
C VAL A 355 2.62 -33.07 -8.63
N TYR A 356 2.59 -32.65 -7.37
CA TYR A 356 2.11 -31.33 -6.98
C TYR A 356 3.25 -30.31 -7.15
N PRO A 357 3.04 -29.20 -7.88
CA PRO A 357 4.00 -28.11 -7.87
C PRO A 357 4.21 -27.62 -6.43
N VAL A 358 5.44 -27.27 -6.08
CA VAL A 358 5.83 -26.92 -4.72
C VAL A 358 6.60 -25.62 -4.69
N ILE A 359 6.36 -24.83 -3.65
CA ILE A 359 7.17 -23.68 -3.28
C ILE A 359 7.89 -24.04 -1.99
N LYS A 360 9.21 -23.86 -1.97
CA LYS A 360 10.06 -24.02 -0.78
C LYS A 360 10.83 -22.73 -0.56
N VAL A 361 10.84 -22.27 0.67
CA VAL A 361 11.60 -21.10 1.11
C VAL A 361 12.36 -21.50 2.36
N ARG A 362 13.68 -21.36 2.35
CA ARG A 362 14.54 -21.65 3.49
C ARG A 362 15.36 -20.43 3.86
N VAL A 363 15.43 -20.11 5.14
CA VAL A 363 16.28 -19.03 5.65
C VAL A 363 17.67 -19.60 5.92
N GLU A 364 18.63 -19.31 5.03
CA GLU A 364 20.00 -19.83 5.14
C GLU A 364 20.81 -19.08 6.20
N ARG A 365 20.65 -17.75 6.27
CA ARG A 365 21.44 -16.91 7.15
C ARG A 365 20.74 -15.58 7.44
N ILE A 366 20.96 -15.02 8.62
CA ILE A 366 20.62 -13.64 8.96
C ILE A 366 21.91 -12.89 9.33
N ASP A 367 22.21 -11.80 8.64
CA ASP A 367 23.26 -10.86 8.97
C ASP A 367 22.65 -9.69 9.77
N LYS A 368 22.78 -9.77 11.10
CA LYS A 368 22.23 -8.77 12.01
C LYS A 368 22.90 -7.40 11.88
N GLN A 369 24.17 -7.32 11.50
CA GLN A 369 24.84 -6.02 11.36
C GLN A 369 24.34 -5.30 10.11
N ARG A 370 24.20 -6.03 9.00
CA ARG A 370 23.70 -5.48 7.74
C ARG A 370 22.18 -5.41 7.64
N GLN A 371 21.46 -6.01 8.60
CA GLN A 371 20.00 -6.12 8.59
C GLN A 371 19.49 -6.80 7.30
N VAL A 372 20.11 -7.93 6.95
CA VAL A 372 19.80 -8.71 5.75
C VAL A 372 19.55 -10.18 6.09
N ALA A 373 18.49 -10.76 5.55
CA ALA A 373 18.27 -12.21 5.51
C ALA A 373 18.69 -12.77 4.14
N VAL A 374 19.27 -13.97 4.14
CA VAL A 374 19.62 -14.73 2.93
C VAL A 374 18.68 -15.93 2.85
N LEU A 375 17.94 -16.01 1.74
CA LEU A 375 16.91 -17.01 1.50
C LEU A 375 17.32 -17.90 0.34
N GLN A 376 17.10 -19.20 0.47
CA GLN A 376 17.03 -20.11 -0.66
C GLN A 376 15.57 -20.32 -1.04
N ILE A 377 15.23 -20.02 -2.29
CA ILE A 377 13.87 -20.15 -2.82
C ILE A 377 13.90 -21.16 -3.97
N ASN A 378 13.06 -22.17 -3.89
CA ASN A 378 12.83 -23.16 -4.93
C ASN A 378 11.32 -23.22 -5.23
N SER A 379 10.91 -22.88 -6.44
CA SER A 379 9.52 -22.96 -6.88
C SER A 379 9.42 -23.76 -8.17
N THR A 380 8.58 -24.78 -8.17
CA THR A 380 8.22 -25.53 -9.39
C THR A 380 6.91 -25.03 -10.00
N PHE A 381 6.42 -23.86 -9.58
CA PHE A 381 5.26 -23.21 -10.19
C PHE A 381 5.50 -23.06 -11.69
N SER A 382 4.57 -23.57 -12.49
CA SER A 382 4.55 -23.38 -13.94
C SER A 382 3.21 -22.77 -14.34
N PRO A 383 3.20 -21.60 -15.01
CA PRO A 383 1.96 -20.97 -15.45
C PRO A 383 1.30 -21.72 -16.61
N VAL A 384 1.94 -22.76 -17.16
CA VAL A 384 1.44 -23.43 -18.34
C VAL A 384 0.65 -24.68 -17.95
N LYS A 385 -0.54 -24.82 -18.52
CA LYS A 385 -1.22 -26.12 -18.57
C LYS A 385 -0.28 -27.13 -19.25
N PRO A 386 0.02 -28.28 -18.61
CA PRO A 386 0.66 -29.37 -19.33
C PRO A 386 -0.25 -29.70 -20.52
N ASN A 387 0.28 -29.64 -21.74
CA ASN A 387 -0.46 -30.09 -22.92
C ASN A 387 -1.04 -31.46 -22.58
N LYS A 388 -2.37 -31.62 -22.70
CA LYS A 388 -2.96 -32.96 -22.74
C LYS A 388 -2.13 -33.70 -23.77
N ILE A 389 -1.33 -34.66 -23.34
CA ILE A 389 -0.68 -35.59 -24.26
C ILE A 389 -1.86 -36.30 -24.89
N SER A 390 -2.29 -35.81 -26.06
CA SER A 390 -3.13 -36.56 -26.96
C SER A 390 -2.24 -37.74 -27.36
N CYS A 391 -2.29 -38.81 -26.57
CA CYS A 391 -1.82 -40.11 -26.97
C CYS A 391 -2.68 -40.53 -28.17
N LYS A 392 -2.38 -39.99 -29.35
CA LYS A 392 -2.71 -40.67 -30.59
C LYS A 392 -1.76 -41.85 -30.60
N SER A 393 -2.22 -42.97 -30.06
CA SER A 393 -1.58 -44.25 -30.30
C SER A 393 -1.69 -44.51 -31.80
N THR A 394 -0.68 -44.11 -32.58
CA THR A 394 -0.41 -44.76 -33.85
C THR A 394 0.20 -46.11 -33.50
N LYS A 395 -0.68 -47.07 -33.13
CA LYS A 395 -0.38 -48.49 -33.28
C LYS A 395 -0.28 -48.77 -34.78
N THR A 396 0.86 -48.44 -35.37
CA THR A 396 1.20 -49.03 -36.67
C THR A 396 1.83 -50.38 -36.37
N GLN A 397 0.99 -51.36 -36.08
CA GLN A 397 1.37 -52.76 -36.21
C GLN A 397 1.65 -53.01 -37.70
N ARG A 398 2.92 -52.99 -38.10
CA ARG A 398 3.34 -53.60 -39.36
C ARG A 398 4.33 -54.71 -39.04
N HIS A 399 3.74 -55.90 -38.98
CA HIS A 399 4.27 -57.23 -39.24
C HIS A 399 5.77 -57.34 -39.46
N LEU A 400 6.38 -58.07 -38.52
CA LEU A 400 7.58 -58.88 -38.69
C LEU A 400 7.45 -59.69 -39.98
N LYS A 401 8.35 -59.44 -40.94
CA LYS A 401 8.76 -60.44 -41.93
C LYS A 401 10.27 -60.55 -41.86
N ASP A 402 10.68 -61.77 -41.61
CA ASP A 402 12.01 -62.31 -41.77
C ASP A 402 12.65 -61.84 -43.08
N GLU A 403 13.93 -61.46 -43.04
CA GLU A 403 14.96 -62.15 -43.81
C GLU A 403 16.36 -61.63 -43.46
N MET A 404 17.26 -62.61 -43.42
CA MET A 404 18.71 -62.54 -43.21
C MET A 404 19.41 -61.46 -44.03
N ASN A 405 20.31 -60.68 -43.40
CA ASN A 405 21.72 -60.66 -43.79
C ASN A 405 22.63 -59.87 -42.83
N SER A 406 23.59 -60.62 -42.29
CA SER A 406 24.99 -60.31 -41.97
C SER A 406 25.49 -58.88 -41.75
N SER A 407 26.21 -58.75 -40.63
CA SER A 407 27.44 -57.96 -40.39
C SER A 407 27.37 -56.43 -40.45
N HIS A 408 27.08 -55.81 -39.29
CA HIS A 408 27.99 -54.85 -38.65
C HIS A 408 27.56 -54.63 -37.20
N ILE A 409 28.23 -55.32 -36.27
CA ILE A 409 28.12 -55.06 -34.83
C ILE A 409 28.98 -53.83 -34.55
N GLN A 410 28.36 -52.66 -34.51
CA GLN A 410 28.96 -51.48 -33.87
C GLN A 410 28.06 -51.08 -32.70
N ASN A 411 28.47 -51.53 -31.51
CA ASN A 411 27.98 -51.02 -30.23
C ASN A 411 28.05 -49.49 -30.24
N LYS A 412 26.90 -48.82 -30.32
CA LYS A 412 26.78 -47.41 -29.98
C LYS A 412 25.62 -47.26 -28.99
N ILE A 413 26.00 -47.51 -27.74
CA ILE A 413 25.57 -46.82 -26.52
C ILE A 413 24.32 -45.98 -26.73
N ASP A 414 23.24 -46.44 -26.10
CA ASP A 414 22.05 -45.67 -25.77
C ASP A 414 22.45 -44.43 -24.97
N THR A 415 22.86 -43.37 -25.66
CA THR A 415 22.71 -42.04 -25.09
C THR A 415 21.23 -41.74 -25.14
N GLU A 416 20.55 -42.08 -24.03
CA GLU A 416 19.42 -41.30 -23.52
C GLU A 416 19.88 -39.84 -23.40
N GLY A 417 19.92 -39.17 -24.55
CA GLY A 417 20.06 -37.74 -24.64
C GLY A 417 18.78 -37.19 -24.06
N GLU A 418 18.82 -36.93 -22.76
CA GLU A 418 17.88 -36.11 -22.02
C GLU A 418 17.70 -34.84 -22.85
N THR A 419 16.67 -34.85 -23.69
CA THR A 419 16.41 -33.78 -24.61
C THR A 419 16.04 -32.63 -23.71
N ILE A 420 16.92 -31.63 -23.61
CA ILE A 420 16.59 -30.33 -23.03
C ILE A 420 15.35 -29.89 -23.81
N ARG A 421 14.18 -30.11 -23.22
CA ARG A 421 12.90 -29.72 -23.80
C ARG A 421 12.90 -28.20 -23.76
N ILE A 422 13.37 -27.61 -24.85
CA ILE A 422 13.14 -26.22 -25.17
C ILE A 422 11.62 -26.10 -25.27
N LEU A 423 11.00 -25.55 -24.23
CA LEU A 423 9.56 -25.40 -24.15
C LEU A 423 9.07 -24.53 -25.33
N PRO A 424 7.94 -24.87 -25.99
CA PRO A 424 7.47 -24.15 -27.17
C PRO A 424 7.10 -22.68 -26.86
N PRO A 425 7.25 -21.74 -27.83
CA PRO A 425 7.16 -20.29 -27.60
C PRO A 425 5.80 -19.75 -27.13
N GLU A 426 4.72 -20.54 -27.18
CA GLU A 426 3.41 -20.13 -26.65
C GLU A 426 3.37 -20.18 -25.11
N GLN A 427 4.29 -20.90 -24.48
CA GLN A 427 4.55 -20.89 -23.04
C GLN A 427 5.42 -19.69 -22.64
N ASN A 428 4.82 -18.51 -22.46
CA ASN A 428 5.05 -17.66 -21.27
C ASN A 428 4.28 -16.33 -21.32
N ARG A 429 3.05 -16.33 -21.86
CA ARG A 429 2.23 -15.13 -21.83
C ARG A 429 2.07 -14.59 -20.39
N PHE A 430 1.99 -15.46 -19.38
CA PHE A 430 1.94 -15.08 -17.97
C PHE A 430 3.06 -14.11 -17.56
N PHE A 431 4.34 -14.49 -17.69
CA PHE A 431 5.45 -13.60 -17.31
C PHE A 431 5.71 -12.49 -18.35
N LYS A 432 5.46 -12.76 -19.64
CA LYS A 432 5.67 -11.78 -20.72
C LYS A 432 4.72 -10.59 -20.62
N ASP A 433 3.47 -10.84 -20.22
CA ASP A 433 2.45 -9.80 -20.06
C ASP A 433 2.62 -9.06 -18.71
N LEU A 434 3.41 -9.61 -17.80
CA LEU A 434 3.69 -9.06 -16.47
C LEU A 434 4.76 -7.96 -16.49
N ALA A 435 4.55 -6.94 -17.31
CA ALA A 435 5.44 -5.77 -17.35
C ALA A 435 5.44 -5.01 -16.02
N THR A 436 4.29 -4.98 -15.35
CA THR A 436 4.05 -4.46 -14.01
C THR A 436 3.34 -5.53 -13.18
N PHE A 437 3.49 -5.48 -11.86
CA PHE A 437 3.04 -6.54 -10.95
C PHE A 437 2.77 -5.99 -9.56
N GLY A 438 2.35 -6.85 -8.63
CA GLY A 438 1.93 -6.44 -7.29
C GLY A 438 0.60 -5.68 -7.32
N MET A 439 0.29 -5.02 -6.22
CA MET A 439 -0.93 -4.24 -6.07
C MET A 439 -0.91 -2.95 -6.90
N ASN A 440 0.28 -2.44 -7.25
CA ASN A 440 0.44 -1.33 -8.19
C ASN A 440 0.47 -1.75 -9.68
N ALA A 441 0.07 -2.97 -10.03
CA ALA A 441 0.09 -3.39 -11.43
C ALA A 441 -0.81 -2.48 -12.31
N CYS A 442 -0.33 -2.18 -13.51
CA CYS A 442 -1.04 -1.42 -14.52
C CYS A 442 -1.93 -2.32 -15.39
N ASN A 443 -2.95 -1.71 -16.00
CA ASN A 443 -3.75 -2.35 -17.03
C ASN A 443 -2.90 -2.79 -18.24
N ASN A 444 -3.37 -3.80 -18.97
CA ASN A 444 -2.66 -4.32 -20.14
C ASN A 444 -2.35 -3.19 -21.14
N GLY A 445 -1.11 -3.14 -21.64
CA GLY A 445 -0.63 -2.09 -22.54
C GLY A 445 0.01 -0.88 -21.83
N TYR A 446 -0.18 -0.76 -20.51
CA TYR A 446 0.43 0.27 -19.68
C TYR A 446 1.61 -0.28 -18.88
N VAL A 447 2.51 0.63 -18.50
CA VAL A 447 3.68 0.38 -17.68
C VAL A 447 3.83 1.50 -16.66
N TRP A 448 4.53 1.25 -15.56
CA TRP A 448 4.88 2.32 -14.61
C TRP A 448 5.67 3.41 -15.31
N ARG A 449 5.28 4.67 -15.08
CA ARG A 449 5.91 5.86 -15.64
C ARG A 449 7.36 5.96 -15.22
N MET A 450 7.67 5.53 -13.99
CA MET A 450 9.03 5.35 -13.50
C MET A 450 9.86 6.61 -13.68
N ILE A 451 9.38 7.80 -13.31
CA ILE A 451 10.23 9.00 -13.19
C ILE A 451 11.29 8.81 -12.10
N ASP A 452 10.97 8.06 -11.06
CA ASP A 452 11.88 7.40 -10.13
C ASP A 452 11.28 6.03 -9.75
N PRO A 453 11.95 5.22 -8.92
CA PRO A 453 11.43 3.90 -8.56
C PRO A 453 10.13 3.88 -7.75
N TYR A 454 9.69 4.99 -7.16
CA TYR A 454 8.42 5.10 -6.43
C TYR A 454 7.28 5.64 -7.30
N ASP A 455 7.54 5.98 -8.57
CA ASP A 455 6.55 6.52 -9.49
C ASP A 455 5.79 5.39 -10.23
N TYR A 456 4.75 4.90 -9.56
CA TYR A 456 3.85 3.84 -10.06
C TYR A 456 2.74 4.33 -11.00
N ALA A 457 2.68 5.62 -11.37
CA ALA A 457 1.69 6.13 -12.30
C ALA A 457 1.71 5.33 -13.62
N CYS A 458 0.56 4.91 -14.13
CA CYS A 458 0.50 4.02 -15.30
C CYS A 458 0.38 4.81 -16.62
N VAL A 459 1.37 4.65 -17.50
CA VAL A 459 1.45 5.30 -18.82
C VAL A 459 1.73 4.29 -19.93
N THR A 460 1.60 4.69 -21.19
CA THR A 460 1.96 3.81 -22.33
C THR A 460 3.48 3.60 -22.42
N LYS A 461 3.91 2.51 -23.08
CA LYS A 461 5.35 2.24 -23.28
C LYS A 461 6.07 3.36 -24.02
N ASN A 462 5.45 3.93 -25.06
CA ASN A 462 6.03 5.06 -25.80
C ASN A 462 6.22 6.27 -24.89
N ARG A 463 5.22 6.57 -24.05
CA ARG A 463 5.29 7.67 -23.09
C ARG A 463 6.39 7.48 -22.05
N GLN A 464 6.57 6.25 -21.55
CA GLN A 464 7.68 5.93 -20.64
C GLN A 464 9.05 6.19 -21.29
N GLN A 465 9.21 5.90 -22.59
CA GLN A 465 10.45 6.16 -23.33
C GLN A 465 10.72 7.65 -23.51
N GLU A 466 9.69 8.44 -23.84
CA GLU A 466 9.79 9.91 -23.91
C GLU A 466 10.31 10.50 -22.59
N ILE A 467 9.72 10.08 -21.46
CA ILE A 467 10.10 10.56 -20.13
C ILE A 467 11.53 10.15 -19.76
N ARG A 468 11.94 8.94 -20.13
CA ARG A 468 13.33 8.48 -19.92
C ARG A 468 14.33 9.31 -20.71
N TYR A 469 13.99 9.76 -21.92
CA TYR A 469 14.86 10.64 -22.70
C TYR A 469 14.97 12.03 -22.06
N GLN A 470 13.91 12.53 -21.42
CA GLN A 470 13.91 13.81 -20.70
C GLN A 470 14.75 13.80 -19.40
N ARG A 471 15.02 12.63 -18.81
CA ARG A 471 15.66 12.49 -17.48
C ARG A 471 17.08 13.04 -17.34
N LYS A 472 17.79 13.35 -18.43
CA LYS A 472 19.20 13.78 -18.33
C LYS A 472 19.44 15.17 -17.72
N VAL A 473 18.40 15.90 -17.28
CA VAL A 473 18.57 17.24 -16.69
C VAL A 473 17.80 17.35 -15.37
N GLY A 474 18.25 16.62 -14.35
CA GLY A 474 17.92 17.01 -12.97
C GLY A 474 18.50 18.39 -12.70
N ASN A 475 17.70 19.30 -12.14
CA ASN A 475 18.17 20.63 -11.77
C ASN A 475 18.20 20.75 -10.24
N PRO A 476 19.36 20.53 -9.60
CA PRO A 476 19.48 20.60 -8.14
C PRO A 476 19.07 21.96 -7.58
N SER A 477 19.22 23.03 -8.36
CA SER A 477 18.83 24.38 -7.94
C SER A 477 17.30 24.57 -7.81
N GLY A 478 16.50 23.72 -8.45
CA GLY A 478 15.06 23.91 -8.56
C GLY A 478 14.62 25.13 -9.38
N ILE A 479 15.54 25.80 -10.10
CA ILE A 479 15.27 27.04 -10.85
C ILE A 479 15.23 26.77 -12.35
N CYS A 480 14.05 26.81 -12.97
CA CYS A 480 13.93 26.65 -14.42
C CYS A 480 14.03 27.97 -15.16
N HIS A 481 14.91 28.02 -16.17
CA HIS A 481 15.03 29.16 -17.07
C HIS A 481 13.80 29.22 -17.99
N LYS A 482 13.20 30.41 -18.11
CA LYS A 482 12.06 30.62 -19.02
C LYS A 482 12.47 30.23 -20.46
N PRO A 483 11.58 29.57 -21.23
CA PRO A 483 10.16 29.33 -20.94
C PRO A 483 9.86 28.02 -20.18
N LEU A 484 10.88 27.32 -19.66
CA LEU A 484 10.69 26.07 -18.92
C LEU A 484 10.17 26.32 -17.51
N MET A 485 9.53 25.30 -16.94
CA MET A 485 9.03 25.27 -15.58
C MET A 485 9.26 23.91 -14.93
N LEU A 486 9.20 23.84 -13.60
CA LEU A 486 9.33 22.57 -12.89
C LEU A 486 8.22 21.61 -13.31
N ARG A 487 8.58 20.35 -13.59
CA ARG A 487 7.64 19.29 -13.98
C ARG A 487 6.64 18.98 -12.86
N LYS A 488 7.10 18.96 -11.61
CA LYS A 488 6.28 18.72 -10.42
C LYS A 488 5.39 17.47 -10.55
N ALA A 489 5.95 16.36 -11.03
CA ALA A 489 5.25 15.08 -11.00
C ALA A 489 4.98 14.61 -9.55
N PHE A 490 5.83 15.02 -8.62
CA PHE A 490 5.72 14.80 -7.18
C PHE A 490 6.56 15.88 -6.45
N PRO A 491 6.44 16.05 -5.12
CA PRO A 491 7.09 17.17 -4.43
C PRO A 491 8.59 17.34 -4.67
N SER A 492 9.33 16.23 -4.79
CA SER A 492 10.79 16.22 -5.01
C SER A 492 11.21 16.22 -6.50
N ASP A 493 10.27 16.35 -7.44
CA ASP A 493 10.56 16.35 -8.87
C ASP A 493 11.01 17.74 -9.37
N THR A 494 12.31 17.93 -9.51
CA THR A 494 12.92 19.21 -9.89
C THR A 494 13.29 19.35 -11.37
N ALA A 495 12.87 18.42 -12.22
CA ALA A 495 13.17 18.48 -13.65
C ALA A 495 12.48 19.70 -14.32
N CYS A 496 13.17 20.35 -15.26
CA CYS A 496 12.62 21.48 -16.02
C CYS A 496 12.02 21.01 -17.35
N VAL A 497 10.76 21.36 -17.60
CA VAL A 497 9.99 20.93 -18.76
C VAL A 497 9.19 22.06 -19.39
N THR A 498 8.65 21.83 -20.59
CA THR A 498 7.75 22.77 -21.26
C THR A 498 6.39 22.83 -20.56
N ARG A 499 5.62 23.91 -20.77
CA ARG A 499 4.26 24.02 -20.24
C ARG A 499 3.32 22.91 -20.72
N ARG A 500 3.50 22.44 -21.96
CA ARG A 500 2.76 21.30 -22.51
C ARG A 500 3.03 20.04 -21.71
N GLU A 501 4.30 19.73 -21.48
CA GLU A 501 4.73 18.56 -20.72
C GLU A 501 4.25 18.62 -19.26
N PHE A 502 4.38 19.78 -18.61
CA PHE A 502 3.80 20.01 -17.28
C PHE A 502 2.31 19.64 -17.24
N THR A 503 1.52 20.14 -18.20
CA THR A 503 0.08 19.88 -18.25
C THR A 503 -0.24 18.39 -18.43
N ILE A 504 0.55 17.67 -19.24
CA ILE A 504 0.38 16.22 -19.43
C ILE A 504 0.66 15.47 -18.14
N ILE A 505 1.76 15.78 -17.44
CA ILE A 505 2.13 15.14 -16.16
C ILE A 505 1.06 15.39 -15.10
N GLN A 506 0.53 16.62 -15.01
CA GLN A 506 -0.55 16.92 -14.06
C GLN A 506 -1.81 16.11 -14.38
N LYS A 507 -2.14 15.92 -15.67
CA LYS A 507 -3.25 15.06 -16.08
C LYS A 507 -2.99 13.59 -15.73
N GLU A 508 -1.80 13.06 -16.00
CA GLU A 508 -1.42 11.69 -15.63
C GLU A 508 -1.54 11.46 -14.11
N ASN A 509 -1.13 12.43 -13.30
CA ASN A 509 -1.28 12.37 -11.85
C ASN A 509 -2.73 12.46 -11.38
N ALA A 510 -3.58 13.20 -12.09
CA ALA A 510 -5.01 13.29 -11.77
C ALA A 510 -5.79 12.04 -12.17
N GLU A 511 -5.36 11.36 -13.23
CA GLU A 511 -6.02 10.19 -13.81
C GLU A 511 -5.34 8.86 -13.45
N TRP A 512 -4.41 8.87 -12.49
CA TRP A 512 -3.58 7.73 -12.10
C TRP A 512 -4.38 6.42 -11.94
N HIS A 513 -5.54 6.48 -11.27
CA HIS A 513 -6.37 5.33 -10.92
C HIS A 513 -6.99 4.66 -12.15
N LYS A 514 -7.22 5.41 -13.25
CA LYS A 514 -7.89 4.90 -14.45
C LYS A 514 -7.11 3.77 -15.13
N ASN A 515 -5.78 3.79 -14.98
CA ASN A 515 -4.88 2.86 -15.64
C ASN A 515 -4.29 1.82 -14.68
N MET A 516 -4.66 1.85 -13.39
CA MET A 516 -4.30 0.83 -12.42
C MET A 516 -5.25 -0.37 -12.51
N LYS A 517 -4.69 -1.56 -12.37
CA LYS A 517 -5.42 -2.82 -12.51
C LYS A 517 -6.19 -3.21 -11.24
N TYR A 518 -5.63 -2.89 -10.07
CA TYR A 518 -6.15 -3.31 -8.77
C TYR A 518 -6.47 -2.11 -7.85
N HIS A 519 -7.15 -1.11 -8.42
CA HIS A 519 -7.62 0.04 -7.65
C HIS A 519 -8.95 -0.29 -6.93
N SER A 520 -8.82 -0.99 -5.81
CA SER A 520 -9.93 -1.35 -4.92
C SER A 520 -9.48 -1.25 -3.46
N PHE A 521 -10.42 -1.30 -2.51
CA PHE A 521 -10.10 -1.36 -1.10
C PHE A 521 -9.33 -2.66 -0.83
N PHE A 522 -8.19 -2.56 -0.15
CA PHE A 522 -7.35 -3.71 0.17
C PHE A 522 -7.71 -4.22 1.56
N ASN A 523 -7.81 -5.53 1.76
CA ASN A 523 -8.27 -6.12 3.02
C ASN A 523 -9.70 -5.70 3.46
N GLY A 524 -10.57 -5.40 2.50
CA GLY A 524 -11.97 -5.05 2.76
C GLY A 524 -12.81 -5.07 1.49
N GLU A 525 -14.12 -4.95 1.63
CA GLU A 525 -15.09 -5.04 0.53
C GLU A 525 -15.65 -3.67 0.10
N GLU A 526 -15.22 -2.58 0.73
CA GLU A 526 -15.71 -1.23 0.42
C GLU A 526 -15.34 -0.81 -1.01
N THR A 527 -16.25 -0.10 -1.68
CA THR A 527 -15.96 0.51 -2.97
C THR A 527 -15.14 1.78 -2.80
N VAL A 528 -13.99 1.86 -3.49
CA VAL A 528 -13.22 3.12 -3.56
C VAL A 528 -13.94 4.08 -4.50
N VAL A 529 -14.50 5.16 -3.95
CA VAL A 529 -15.09 6.24 -4.76
C VAL A 529 -13.97 7.23 -5.12
N SER A 530 -13.73 7.42 -6.42
CA SER A 530 -12.67 8.30 -6.96
C SER A 530 -12.90 9.78 -6.70
#